data_AF-A0A7X0F006-F1
#
_entry.id   AF-A0A7X0F006-F1
#
_cell.length_a   1.000
_cell.length_b   1.000
_cell.length_c   1.000
_cell.angle_alpha   90.00
_cell.angle_beta   90.00
_cell.angle_gamma   90.00
#
_symmetry.space_group_name_H-M   'P 1'
#
loop_
_entity.id
_entity.type
_entity.pdbx_description
1 polymer ?
#
loop_
_entity_poly.entity_id
_entity_poly.type
_entity_poly.pdbx_seq_one_letter_code
_entity_poly.pdbx_strand_id
1 'polypeptide(L)'
;MIAMVHPGPGSRTRELLRELYGPSTSRYEHQRDPHLIAAWDPFEPDPATGEATLDDLAAHLNRPVDVSPYPLRRHVWHCTVLTARHDRVLTDTTWAQIAARLLDAAGIAPFGDLFACRWIALRHARDHIHLIATLARQDGRRPNLHGNWYRMRDTCDLIEAQLGLGAV
;
A
#
# COMPACT_ATOMS: atom_id res chain seq x y z
N MET A 1 -3.83 0.36 -16.22
CA MET A 1 -3.43 0.47 -14.80
C MET A 1 -2.00 1.00 -14.70
N ILE A 2 -1.68 1.71 -13.61
CA ILE A 2 -0.31 2.09 -13.30
C ILE A 2 -0.07 1.98 -11.80
N ALA A 3 1.08 1.45 -11.40
CA ALA A 3 1.57 1.47 -10.03
C ALA A 3 2.76 2.43 -9.94
N MET A 4 2.60 3.51 -9.18
CA MET A 4 3.58 4.57 -9.03
C MET A 4 4.17 4.53 -7.62
N VAL A 5 5.42 4.11 -7.51
CA VAL A 5 6.19 4.20 -6.26
C VAL A 5 6.65 5.64 -6.06
N HIS A 6 6.32 6.24 -4.93
CA HIS A 6 6.69 7.63 -4.64
C HIS A 6 8.22 7.79 -4.50
N PRO A 7 8.79 8.95 -4.88
CA PRO A 7 10.24 9.15 -4.92
C PRO A 7 10.89 9.04 -3.54
N GLY A 8 11.51 7.88 -3.30
CA GLY A 8 12.24 7.59 -2.08
C GLY A 8 11.31 7.34 -0.87
N PRO A 9 11.72 6.47 0.06
CA PRO A 9 10.88 6.21 1.21
C PRO A 9 10.80 7.42 2.15
N GLY A 10 9.60 7.65 2.71
CA GLY A 10 9.35 8.64 3.74
C GLY A 10 9.83 8.16 5.11
N SER A 11 9.77 9.04 6.12
CA SER A 11 10.21 8.73 7.49
C SER A 11 9.12 8.88 8.55
N ARG A 12 7.89 9.25 8.18
CA ARG A 12 6.80 9.59 9.10
C ARG A 12 5.52 8.86 8.72
N THR A 13 5.37 7.62 9.16
CA THR A 13 4.20 6.75 8.89
C THR A 13 2.89 7.44 9.25
N ARG A 14 2.82 8.00 10.46
CA ARG A 14 1.61 8.66 10.97
C ARG A 14 1.18 9.88 10.16
N GLU A 15 2.14 10.66 9.65
CA GLU A 15 1.85 11.84 8.85
C GLU A 15 1.31 11.45 7.48
N LEU A 16 1.89 10.43 6.84
CA LEU A 16 1.36 9.88 5.59
C LEU A 16 -0.08 9.36 5.81
N LEU A 17 -0.32 8.59 6.87
CA LEU A 17 -1.68 8.11 7.18
C LEU A 17 -2.65 9.28 7.40
N ARG A 18 -2.23 10.34 8.10
CA ARG A 18 -3.04 11.55 8.29
C ARG A 18 -3.41 12.20 6.96
N GLU A 19 -2.51 12.23 6.00
CA GLU A 19 -2.76 12.78 4.66
C GLU A 19 -3.75 11.92 3.87
N LEU A 20 -3.59 10.59 3.93
CA LEU A 20 -4.43 9.65 3.17
C LEU A 20 -5.85 9.50 3.73
N TYR A 21 -6.01 9.56 5.06
CA TYR A 21 -7.32 9.53 5.73
C TYR A 21 -7.94 10.91 5.90
N GLY A 22 -7.11 11.96 5.94
CA GLY A 22 -7.57 13.34 6.07
C GLY A 22 -8.26 13.85 4.81
N PRO A 23 -8.96 14.99 4.89
CA PRO A 23 -9.62 15.59 3.73
C PRO A 23 -8.59 15.94 2.65
N SER A 24 -8.84 15.49 1.42
CA SER A 24 -7.95 15.78 0.29
C SER A 24 -7.73 17.29 0.14
N THR A 25 -6.46 17.69 0.06
CA THR A 25 -6.07 19.06 -0.28
C THR A 25 -6.18 19.35 -1.78
N SER A 26 -6.40 18.32 -2.60
CA SER A 26 -6.52 18.42 -4.06
C SER A 26 -7.97 18.68 -4.47
N ARG A 27 -8.20 19.73 -5.26
CA ARG A 27 -9.53 20.02 -5.83
C ARG A 27 -9.95 19.04 -6.93
N TYR A 28 -9.04 18.21 -7.42
CA TYR A 28 -9.28 17.29 -8.55
C TYR A 28 -9.49 15.85 -8.10
N GLU A 29 -9.04 15.49 -6.90
CA GLU A 29 -9.23 14.17 -6.32
C GLU A 29 -10.54 14.15 -5.54
N HIS A 30 -11.50 13.39 -6.06
CA HIS A 30 -12.77 13.18 -5.37
C HIS A 30 -12.56 12.05 -4.36
N GLN A 31 -11.91 12.34 -3.25
CA GLN A 31 -11.82 11.42 -2.12
C GLN A 31 -13.24 11.07 -1.66
N ARG A 32 -13.52 9.77 -1.60
CA ARG A 32 -14.80 9.26 -1.09
C ARG A 32 -14.45 8.13 -0.15
N ASP A 33 -14.64 8.39 1.15
CA ASP A 33 -14.63 7.36 2.18
C ASP A 33 -13.32 6.58 2.26
N PRO A 34 -12.21 7.20 2.74
CA PRO A 34 -10.94 6.51 2.86
C PRO A 34 -11.01 5.40 3.90
N HIS A 35 -10.74 4.15 3.52
CA HIS A 35 -10.85 2.98 4.39
C HIS A 35 -9.83 1.90 4.03
N LEU A 36 -9.53 1.00 4.98
CA LEU A 36 -8.68 -0.17 4.73
C LEU A 36 -9.44 -1.23 3.94
N ILE A 37 -8.79 -1.78 2.91
CA ILE A 37 -9.33 -2.89 2.14
C ILE A 37 -8.53 -4.19 2.31
N ALA A 38 -7.27 -4.08 2.73
CA ALA A 38 -6.43 -5.21 3.09
C ALA A 38 -5.24 -4.74 3.95
N ALA A 39 -4.68 -5.65 4.73
CA ALA A 39 -3.49 -5.42 5.53
C ALA A 39 -2.67 -6.71 5.67
N TRP A 40 -1.45 -6.58 6.23
CA TRP A 40 -0.61 -7.71 6.58
C TRP A 40 -1.27 -8.65 7.60
N ASP A 41 -2.10 -8.08 8.47
CA ASP A 41 -2.92 -8.80 9.44
C ASP A 41 -4.39 -8.71 8.98
N PRO A 42 -5.07 -9.84 8.73
CA PRO A 42 -6.50 -9.85 8.38
C PRO A 42 -7.41 -9.19 9.43
N PHE A 43 -6.93 -8.99 10.65
CA PHE A 43 -7.67 -8.38 11.75
C PHE A 43 -7.20 -6.97 12.10
N GLU A 44 -6.35 -6.35 11.27
CA GLU A 44 -5.92 -4.97 11.50
C GLU A 44 -7.15 -4.04 11.53
N PRO A 45 -7.38 -3.30 12.63
CA PRO A 45 -8.55 -2.44 12.74
C PRO A 45 -8.42 -1.21 11.83
N ASP A 46 -9.51 -0.84 11.16
CA ASP A 46 -9.54 0.35 10.31
C ASP A 46 -9.91 1.61 11.10
N PRO A 47 -9.04 2.63 11.14
CA PRO A 47 -9.34 3.91 11.78
C PRO A 47 -10.55 4.67 11.20
N ALA A 48 -11.01 4.33 9.99
CA ALA A 48 -12.19 4.98 9.40
C ALA A 48 -13.53 4.42 9.93
N THR A 49 -13.55 3.18 10.42
CA THR A 49 -14.80 2.49 10.79
C THR A 49 -14.83 1.98 12.22
N GLY A 50 -13.67 1.86 12.87
CA GLY A 50 -13.53 1.37 14.23
C GLY A 50 -13.11 2.43 15.25
N GLU A 51 -12.77 1.96 16.45
CA GLU A 51 -12.25 2.79 17.53
C GLU A 51 -10.73 3.02 17.44
N ALA A 52 -10.04 2.31 16.54
CA ALA A 52 -8.60 2.43 16.37
C ALA A 52 -8.23 3.83 15.86
N THR A 53 -7.13 4.36 16.37
CA THR A 53 -6.62 5.65 15.91
C THR A 53 -5.58 5.45 14.80
N LEU A 54 -5.32 6.52 14.05
CA LEU A 54 -4.21 6.55 13.10
C LEU A 54 -2.84 6.39 13.80
N ASP A 55 -2.75 6.72 15.09
CA ASP A 55 -1.55 6.50 15.91
C ASP A 55 -1.35 5.02 16.23
N ASP A 56 -2.43 4.29 16.51
CA ASP A 56 -2.41 2.83 16.71
C ASP A 56 -1.95 2.12 15.43
N LEU A 57 -2.57 2.45 14.28
CA LEU A 57 -2.20 1.87 12.99
C LEU A 57 -0.73 2.17 12.62
N ALA A 58 -0.27 3.40 12.88
CA ALA A 58 1.14 3.76 12.67
C ALA A 58 2.09 2.96 13.57
N ALA A 59 1.73 2.78 14.85
CA ALA A 59 2.50 1.99 15.79
C ALA A 59 2.57 0.51 15.38
N HIS A 60 1.45 -0.07 14.93
CA HIS A 60 1.41 -1.43 14.41
C HIS A 60 2.30 -1.60 13.18
N LEU A 61 2.22 -0.68 12.20
CA LEU A 61 3.08 -0.70 11.02
C LEU A 61 4.57 -0.57 11.37
N ASN A 62 4.90 0.30 12.34
CA ASN A 62 6.28 0.61 12.73
C ASN A 62 6.91 -0.42 13.66
N ARG A 63 6.16 -1.36 14.24
CA ARG A 63 6.72 -2.30 15.21
C ARG A 63 8.00 -3.03 14.76
N PRO A 64 8.14 -3.51 13.50
CA PRO A 64 9.40 -4.09 13.03
C PRO A 64 10.54 -3.07 12.86
N VAL A 65 10.20 -1.80 12.63
CA VAL A 65 11.17 -0.68 12.57
C VAL A 65 11.72 -0.40 13.97
N ASP A 66 10.85 -0.36 14.98
CA ASP A 66 11.19 0.01 16.36
C ASP A 66 12.11 -1.01 17.05
N VAL A 67 11.98 -2.28 16.70
CA VAL A 67 12.82 -3.37 17.23
C VAL A 67 14.06 -3.63 16.36
N SER A 68 14.25 -2.88 15.27
CA SER A 68 15.40 -3.06 14.40
C SER A 68 16.69 -2.66 15.12
N PRO A 69 17.76 -3.48 15.06
CA PRO A 69 19.04 -3.15 15.69
C PRO A 69 19.76 -1.97 15.02
N TYR A 70 19.30 -1.54 13.84
CA TYR A 70 19.88 -0.44 13.08
C TYR A 70 18.84 0.65 12.85
N PRO A 71 19.23 1.94 12.95
CA PRO A 71 18.31 3.04 12.68
C PRO A 71 17.88 3.05 11.21
N LEU A 72 16.60 2.75 10.97
CA LEU A 72 16.03 2.78 9.63
C LEU A 72 15.54 4.19 9.29
N ARG A 73 16.45 4.99 8.74
CA ARG A 73 16.10 6.25 8.09
C ARG A 73 15.34 5.95 6.81
N ARG A 74 14.24 6.65 6.57
CA ARG A 74 13.36 6.46 5.40
C ARG A 74 12.80 5.03 5.31
N HIS A 75 11.93 4.67 6.25
CA HIS A 75 11.35 3.34 6.34
C HIS A 75 9.95 3.24 5.72
N VAL A 76 9.32 4.33 5.29
CA VAL A 76 7.94 4.29 4.77
C VAL A 76 7.96 4.19 3.25
N TRP A 77 7.55 3.05 2.72
CA TRP A 77 7.30 2.87 1.29
C TRP A 77 5.85 3.18 0.98
N HIS A 78 5.62 3.91 -0.12
CA HIS A 78 4.30 4.32 -0.57
C HIS A 78 4.20 4.14 -2.08
N CYS A 79 3.13 3.49 -2.51
CA CYS A 79 2.81 3.29 -3.91
C CYS A 79 1.34 3.60 -4.15
N THR A 80 1.05 4.46 -5.13
CA THR A 80 -0.33 4.67 -5.60
C THR A 80 -0.59 3.76 -6.78
N VAL A 81 -1.74 3.08 -6.79
CA VAL A 81 -2.16 2.19 -7.89
C VAL A 81 -3.46 2.72 -8.46
N LEU A 82 -3.50 2.98 -9.77
CA LEU A 82 -4.63 3.62 -10.44
C LEU A 82 -5.06 2.81 -11.67
N THR A 83 -6.37 2.71 -11.90
CA THR A 83 -6.96 2.25 -13.16
C THR A 83 -7.17 3.40 -14.14
N ALA A 84 -7.41 3.09 -15.41
CA ALA A 84 -7.72 4.15 -16.39
C ALA A 84 -9.08 4.76 -16.08
N ARG A 85 -9.26 6.06 -16.40
CA ARG A 85 -10.52 6.78 -16.09
C ARG A 85 -11.78 6.19 -16.72
N HIS A 86 -11.61 5.45 -17.82
CA HIS A 86 -12.69 4.80 -18.56
C HIS A 86 -12.92 3.35 -18.14
N ASP A 87 -12.06 2.80 -17.27
CA ASP A 87 -12.25 1.47 -16.73
C ASP A 87 -13.48 1.43 -15.80
N ARG A 88 -14.05 0.24 -15.68
CA ARG A 88 -15.08 -0.02 -14.67
C ARG A 88 -14.52 0.20 -13.26
N VAL A 89 -15.37 0.61 -12.33
CA VAL A 89 -15.03 0.67 -10.90
C VAL A 89 -14.81 -0.75 -10.38
N LEU A 90 -13.66 -1.01 -9.77
CA LEU A 90 -13.38 -2.30 -9.13
C LEU A 90 -13.86 -2.32 -7.67
N THR A 91 -14.25 -3.49 -7.21
CA THR A 91 -14.65 -3.74 -5.81
C THR A 91 -13.42 -3.77 -4.91
N ASP A 92 -13.62 -3.55 -3.61
CA ASP A 92 -12.54 -3.59 -2.62
C ASP A 92 -11.85 -4.95 -2.56
N THR A 93 -12.61 -6.04 -2.74
CA THR A 93 -12.05 -7.39 -2.91
C THR A 93 -11.13 -7.50 -4.12
N THR A 94 -11.50 -6.90 -5.25
CA THR A 94 -10.66 -6.92 -6.46
C THR A 94 -9.41 -6.09 -6.23
N TRP A 95 -9.53 -4.93 -5.59
CA TRP A 95 -8.38 -4.10 -5.21
C TRP A 95 -7.45 -4.78 -4.22
N ALA A 96 -7.98 -5.50 -3.24
CA ALA A 96 -7.19 -6.28 -2.29
C ALA A 96 -6.38 -7.38 -3.01
N GLN A 97 -6.97 -8.06 -4.00
CA GLN A 97 -6.25 -9.04 -4.83
C GLN A 97 -5.14 -8.40 -5.68
N ILE A 98 -5.42 -7.23 -6.27
CA ILE A 98 -4.42 -6.43 -7.01
C ILE A 98 -3.28 -6.02 -6.08
N ALA A 99 -3.61 -5.49 -4.89
CA ALA A 99 -2.65 -5.08 -3.88
C ALA A 99 -1.70 -6.22 -3.51
N ALA A 100 -2.24 -7.39 -3.18
CA ALA A 100 -1.45 -8.56 -2.80
C ALA A 100 -0.44 -8.96 -3.89
N ARG A 101 -0.86 -8.98 -5.16
CA ARG A 101 0.02 -9.30 -6.31
C ARG A 101 1.10 -8.24 -6.52
N LEU A 102 0.77 -6.96 -6.36
CA LEU A 102 1.74 -5.88 -6.50
C LEU A 102 2.76 -5.86 -5.36
N LEU A 103 2.35 -6.21 -4.13
CA LEU A 103 3.24 -6.32 -2.98
C LEU A 103 4.21 -7.50 -3.10
N ASP A 104 3.73 -8.62 -3.65
CA ASP A 104 4.57 -9.77 -4.02
C ASP A 104 5.60 -9.37 -5.08
N ALA A 105 5.14 -8.79 -6.19
CA ALA A 105 6.01 -8.31 -7.27
C ALA A 105 7.03 -7.26 -6.80
N ALA A 106 6.63 -6.39 -5.86
CA ALA A 106 7.50 -5.38 -5.27
C ALA A 106 8.59 -5.97 -4.35
N GLY A 107 8.42 -7.20 -3.87
CA GLY A 107 9.25 -7.81 -2.83
C GLY A 107 8.97 -7.26 -1.43
N ILE A 108 7.83 -6.61 -1.21
CA ILE A 108 7.39 -6.09 0.09
C ILE A 108 6.77 -7.23 0.91
N ALA A 109 5.85 -7.97 0.29
CA ALA A 109 5.20 -9.12 0.91
C ALA A 109 5.08 -10.27 -0.10
N PRO A 110 6.18 -11.00 -0.34
CA PRO A 110 6.15 -12.20 -1.16
C PRO A 110 5.14 -13.22 -0.66
N PHE A 111 4.43 -13.90 -1.56
CA PHE A 111 3.46 -14.92 -1.17
C PHE A 111 4.14 -16.05 -0.36
N GLY A 112 3.52 -16.41 0.76
CA GLY A 112 4.01 -17.45 1.68
C GLY A 112 5.10 -16.97 2.65
N ASP A 113 5.56 -15.71 2.57
CA ASP A 113 6.55 -15.16 3.49
C ASP A 113 5.89 -14.57 4.75
N LEU A 114 5.85 -15.38 5.81
CA LEU A 114 5.28 -14.98 7.10
C LEU A 114 6.07 -13.87 7.81
N PHE A 115 7.29 -13.59 7.36
CA PHE A 115 8.16 -12.57 7.94
C PHE A 115 8.31 -11.32 7.05
N ALA A 116 7.47 -11.20 6.03
CA ALA A 116 7.39 -10.03 5.16
C ALA A 116 7.26 -8.70 5.92
N CYS A 117 7.44 -7.59 5.19
CA CYS A 117 7.16 -6.25 5.70
C CYS A 117 5.69 -6.13 6.14
N ARG A 118 5.42 -5.28 7.13
CA ARG A 118 4.04 -4.88 7.44
C ARG A 118 3.56 -3.88 6.39
N TRP A 119 2.34 -4.07 5.90
CA TRP A 119 1.78 -3.31 4.79
C TRP A 119 0.26 -3.17 4.90
N ILE A 120 -0.27 -2.08 4.35
CA ILE A 120 -1.72 -1.87 4.20
C ILE A 120 -2.05 -1.47 2.77
N ALA A 121 -3.26 -1.79 2.35
CA ALA A 121 -3.91 -1.27 1.16
C ALA A 121 -5.10 -0.42 1.59
N LEU A 122 -5.05 0.86 1.23
CA LEU A 122 -6.06 1.86 1.55
C LEU A 122 -6.79 2.28 0.29
N ARG A 123 -8.12 2.22 0.33
CA ARG A 123 -8.99 2.75 -0.71
C ARG A 123 -9.17 4.24 -0.47
N HIS A 124 -8.83 5.08 -1.45
CA HIS A 124 -8.92 6.54 -1.30
C HIS A 124 -9.94 7.17 -2.26
N ALA A 125 -10.06 6.62 -3.46
CA ALA A 125 -11.11 6.99 -4.41
C ALA A 125 -11.54 5.79 -5.24
N ARG A 126 -12.48 6.01 -6.17
CA ARG A 126 -13.06 4.94 -7.00
C ARG A 126 -12.07 4.26 -7.93
N ASP A 127 -11.07 4.97 -8.40
CA ASP A 127 -10.13 4.56 -9.44
C ASP A 127 -8.74 4.25 -8.92
N HIS A 128 -8.48 4.44 -7.62
CA HIS A 128 -7.15 4.19 -7.06
C HIS A 128 -7.14 3.76 -5.60
N ILE A 129 -6.01 3.15 -5.23
CA ILE A 129 -5.64 2.75 -3.88
C ILE A 129 -4.22 3.20 -3.56
N HIS A 130 -3.90 3.28 -2.27
CA HIS A 130 -2.53 3.45 -1.78
C HIS A 130 -2.07 2.20 -1.07
N LEU A 131 -0.89 1.74 -1.46
CA LEU A 131 -0.15 0.71 -0.74
C LEU A 131 0.90 1.40 0.12
N ILE A 132 0.90 1.09 1.42
CA ILE A 132 1.88 1.61 2.37
C ILE A 132 2.55 0.41 3.02
N ALA A 133 3.87 0.46 3.18
CA ALA A 133 4.61 -0.56 3.92
C ALA A 133 5.77 0.04 4.69
N THR A 134 6.16 -0.61 5.79
CA THR A 134 7.43 -0.31 6.46
C THR A 134 8.54 -1.19 5.90
N LEU A 135 9.66 -0.59 5.52
CA LEU A 135 10.82 -1.25 4.92
C LEU A 135 11.70 -1.96 5.97
N ALA A 136 11.02 -2.66 6.87
CA ALA A 136 11.54 -3.52 7.92
C ALA A 136 10.74 -4.82 7.89
N ARG A 137 11.42 -5.93 7.66
CA ARG A 137 10.81 -7.26 7.73
C ARG A 137 10.67 -7.69 9.19
N GLN A 138 9.73 -8.59 9.45
CA GLN A 138 9.48 -9.10 10.79
C GLN A 138 10.58 -10.06 11.28
N ASP A 139 11.46 -10.52 10.39
CA ASP A 139 12.70 -11.24 10.72
C ASP A 139 13.92 -10.32 10.90
N GLY A 140 13.72 -8.99 10.93
CA GLY A 140 14.78 -8.00 11.14
C GLY A 140 15.59 -7.64 9.89
N ARG A 141 15.35 -8.29 8.74
CA ARG A 141 16.00 -7.94 7.47
C ARG A 141 15.32 -6.75 6.79
N ARG A 142 15.90 -6.24 5.70
CA ARG A 142 15.26 -5.27 4.80
C ARG A 142 14.70 -5.98 3.57
N PRO A 143 13.57 -5.52 3.01
CA PRO A 143 13.06 -6.06 1.74
C PRO A 143 14.01 -5.73 0.59
N ASN A 144 14.08 -6.60 -0.41
CA ASN A 144 14.85 -6.35 -1.63
C ASN A 144 13.97 -5.67 -2.68
N LEU A 145 14.13 -4.35 -2.81
CA LEU A 145 13.40 -3.52 -3.77
C LEU A 145 14.11 -3.39 -5.13
N HIS A 146 15.24 -4.07 -5.33
CA HIS A 146 15.96 -3.99 -6.60
C HIS A 146 15.04 -4.45 -7.75
N GLY A 147 14.97 -3.63 -8.80
CA GLY A 147 14.13 -3.88 -9.98
C GLY A 147 12.64 -4.01 -9.68
N ASN A 148 12.14 -3.54 -8.53
CA ASN A 148 10.72 -3.68 -8.17
C ASN A 148 9.80 -2.99 -9.18
N TRP A 149 10.21 -1.86 -9.74
CA TRP A 149 9.39 -1.09 -10.68
C TRP A 149 9.08 -1.89 -11.95
N TYR A 150 10.07 -2.60 -12.51
CA TYR A 150 9.88 -3.44 -13.69
C TYR A 150 8.90 -4.58 -13.37
N ARG A 151 9.12 -5.28 -12.26
CA ARG A 151 8.25 -6.39 -11.82
C ARG A 151 6.82 -5.94 -11.56
N MET A 152 6.64 -4.76 -10.95
CA MET A 152 5.31 -4.18 -10.71
C MET A 152 4.65 -3.76 -12.02
N ARG A 153 5.40 -3.21 -12.98
CA ARG A 153 4.88 -2.86 -14.31
C ARG A 153 4.39 -4.10 -15.05
N ASP A 154 5.21 -5.15 -15.12
CA ASP A 154 4.83 -6.43 -15.75
C ASP A 154 3.57 -7.01 -15.08
N THR A 155 3.49 -6.88 -13.74
CA THR A 155 2.32 -7.34 -12.98
C THR A 155 1.07 -6.52 -13.28
N CYS A 156 1.17 -5.19 -13.45
CA CYS A 156 0.07 -4.35 -13.91
C CYS A 156 -0.43 -4.79 -15.29
N ASP A 157 0.48 -4.99 -16.25
CA ASP A 157 0.12 -5.39 -17.61
C ASP A 157 -0.59 -6.76 -17.63
N LEU A 158 -0.15 -7.70 -16.79
CA LEU A 158 -0.82 -9.01 -16.60
C LEU A 158 -2.22 -8.87 -15.98
N ILE A 159 -2.36 -8.00 -14.97
CA ILE A 159 -3.65 -7.75 -14.30
C ILE A 159 -4.63 -7.12 -15.29
N GLU A 160 -4.18 -6.14 -16.08
CA GLU A 160 -4.99 -5.48 -17.09
C GLU A 160 -5.54 -6.48 -18.11
N ALA A 161 -4.67 -7.33 -18.66
CA ALA A 161 -5.08 -8.37 -19.60
C ALA A 161 -6.10 -9.35 -19.00
N GLN A 162 -5.90 -9.77 -17.74
CA GLN A 162 -6.80 -10.71 -17.06
C GLN A 162 -8.16 -10.09 -16.72
N LEU A 163 -8.18 -8.81 -16.36
CA LEU A 163 -9.40 -8.11 -15.97
C LEU A 163 -10.06 -7.37 -17.14
N GLY A 164 -9.45 -7.33 -18.33
CA GLY A 164 -9.92 -6.54 -19.46
C GLY A 164 -9.98 -5.04 -19.13
N LEU A 165 -8.91 -4.52 -18.53
CA LEU A 165 -8.74 -3.09 -18.21
C LEU A 165 -7.84 -2.42 -19.24
N GLY A 166 -8.02 -1.12 -19.42
CA GLY A 166 -7.19 -0.31 -20.29
C GLY A 166 -5.82 0.02 -19.68
N ALA A 167 -4.85 0.22 -20.57
CA ALA A 167 -3.61 0.88 -20.20
C ALA A 167 -3.92 2.31 -19.70
N VAL A 168 -3.21 2.75 -18.65
CA VAL A 168 -3.29 4.13 -18.12
C VAL A 168 -2.33 5.03 -18.89
#